data_AF-A0A2V7ISC4-F1
#
_entry.id   AF-A0A2V7ISC4-F1
#
_cell.length_a   1.000
_cell.length_b   1.000
_cell.length_c   1.000
_cell.angle_alpha   90.00
_cell.angle_beta   90.00
_cell.angle_gamma   90.00
#
_symmetry.space_group_name_H-M   'P 1'
#
loop_
_entity.id
_entity.type
_entity.pdbx_description
1 polymer ?
#
loop_
_entity_poly.entity_id
_entity_poly.type
_entity_poly.pdbx_seq_one_letter_code
_entity_poly.pdbx_strand_id
1 'polypeptide(L)'
;MLLVRGVVDGLTRVLEPWSSLYRNNPAVQTTLTFLHLAGIFLGGGFAIATDRETFIAMAARISGQIRHLQHLHTVHRPVMLGLVIAISSGFLLFLADIETFARSWVFWVKMTLLALLLTNGYLLSRTETALRQGEQPDSPVLWARLRYISGASIALWLTLILAGTLLRSA
;
A
#
# COMPACT_ATOMS: atom_id res chain seq x y z
N MET A 1 -19.96 12.55 18.34
CA MET A 1 -20.46 11.16 18.31
C MET A 1 -21.82 11.03 17.59
N LEU A 2 -22.80 11.92 17.84
CA LEU A 2 -24.10 11.92 17.13
C LEU A 2 -24.00 12.25 15.63
N LEU A 3 -23.17 13.22 15.25
CA LEU A 3 -22.93 13.57 13.83
C LEU A 3 -22.34 12.40 13.03
N VAL A 4 -21.36 11.69 13.59
CA VAL A 4 -20.71 10.54 12.93
C VAL A 4 -21.71 9.40 12.73
N ARG A 5 -22.57 9.11 13.71
CA ARG A 5 -23.65 8.13 13.55
C ARG A 5 -24.61 8.52 12.43
N GLY A 6 -25.12 9.76 12.43
CA GLY A 6 -26.05 10.22 11.40
C GLY A 6 -25.47 10.17 9.99
N VAL A 7 -24.17 10.44 9.82
CA VAL A 7 -23.46 10.30 8.53
C VAL A 7 -23.36 8.84 8.10
N VAL A 8 -22.96 7.94 9.01
CA VAL A 8 -22.86 6.51 8.69
C VAL A 8 -24.24 5.95 8.31
N ASP A 9 -25.29 6.26 9.07
CA ASP A 9 -26.66 5.80 8.80
C ASP A 9 -27.16 6.31 7.43
N GLY A 10 -26.84 7.56 7.08
CA GLY A 10 -27.15 8.12 5.76
C GLY A 10 -26.41 7.41 4.63
N LEU A 11 -25.11 7.14 4.81
CA LEU A 11 -24.30 6.41 3.83
C LEU A 11 -24.79 4.97 3.65
N THR A 12 -25.14 4.27 4.73
CA THR A 12 -25.66 2.89 4.67
C THR A 12 -26.90 2.81 3.78
N ARG A 13 -27.84 3.76 3.90
CA ARG A 13 -29.05 3.78 3.05
C ARG A 13 -28.72 3.99 1.57
N VAL A 14 -27.78 4.87 1.25
CA VAL A 14 -27.34 5.12 -0.12
C VAL A 14 -26.59 3.91 -0.70
N LEU A 15 -25.86 3.19 0.14
CA LEU A 15 -25.05 2.03 -0.26
C LEU A 15 -25.80 0.70 -0.22
N GLU A 16 -27.05 0.65 0.25
CA GLU A 16 -27.85 -0.58 0.32
C GLU A 16 -27.94 -1.36 -1.01
N PRO A 17 -28.10 -0.72 -2.18
CA PRO A 17 -28.07 -1.43 -3.47
C PRO A 17 -26.72 -2.13 -3.73
N TRP A 18 -25.62 -1.48 -3.39
CA TRP A 18 -24.28 -2.07 -3.53
C TRP A 18 -24.06 -3.19 -2.51
N SER A 19 -24.43 -2.97 -1.26
CA SER A 19 -24.29 -3.94 -0.18
C SER A 19 -25.13 -5.21 -0.45
N SER A 20 -26.35 -5.06 -0.95
CA SER A 20 -27.21 -6.20 -1.32
C SER A 20 -26.66 -6.97 -2.53
N LEU A 21 -26.16 -6.27 -3.57
CA LEU A 21 -25.48 -6.91 -4.70
C LEU A 21 -24.26 -7.73 -4.23
N TYR A 22 -23.42 -7.14 -3.39
CA TYR A 22 -22.25 -7.82 -2.83
C TYR A 22 -22.67 -9.04 -2.00
N ARG A 23 -23.59 -8.90 -1.05
CA ARG A 23 -24.05 -9.99 -0.18
C ARG A 23 -24.70 -11.15 -0.93
N ASN A 24 -25.45 -10.87 -2.00
CA ASN A 24 -26.23 -11.88 -2.73
C ASN A 24 -25.50 -12.49 -3.93
N ASN A 25 -24.28 -12.07 -4.25
CA ASN A 25 -23.55 -12.55 -5.42
C ASN A 25 -22.14 -13.08 -5.05
N PRO A 26 -21.97 -14.42 -4.92
CA PRO A 26 -20.69 -15.03 -4.60
C PRO A 26 -19.57 -14.71 -5.61
N ALA A 27 -19.91 -14.50 -6.89
CA ALA A 27 -18.92 -14.13 -7.91
C ALA A 27 -18.37 -12.73 -7.63
N VAL A 28 -19.21 -11.76 -7.28
CA VAL A 28 -18.77 -10.40 -6.92
C VAL A 28 -17.87 -10.42 -5.68
N GLN A 29 -18.25 -11.16 -4.63
CA GLN A 29 -17.44 -11.30 -3.42
C GLN A 29 -16.06 -11.90 -3.72
N THR A 30 -16.06 -12.98 -4.50
CA THR A 30 -14.84 -13.69 -4.87
C THR A 30 -13.94 -12.81 -5.74
N THR A 31 -14.49 -12.15 -6.76
CA THR A 31 -13.72 -11.27 -7.65
C THR A 31 -13.12 -10.09 -6.88
N LEU A 32 -13.88 -9.41 -6.02
CA LEU A 32 -13.36 -8.28 -5.24
C LEU A 32 -12.28 -8.72 -4.25
N THR A 33 -12.52 -9.83 -3.54
CA THR A 33 -11.54 -10.39 -2.60
C THR A 33 -10.27 -10.81 -3.33
N PHE A 34 -10.41 -11.50 -4.47
CA PHE A 34 -9.29 -11.88 -5.32
C PHE A 34 -8.51 -10.66 -5.79
N LEU A 35 -9.19 -9.64 -6.35
CA LEU A 35 -8.53 -8.42 -6.83
C LEU A 35 -7.80 -7.72 -5.68
N HIS A 36 -8.40 -7.63 -4.49
CA HIS A 36 -7.75 -7.04 -3.33
C HIS A 36 -6.45 -7.77 -2.96
N LEU A 37 -6.51 -9.10 -2.85
CA LEU A 37 -5.35 -9.92 -2.51
C LEU A 37 -4.29 -9.92 -3.62
N ALA A 38 -4.70 -10.00 -4.88
CA ALA A 38 -3.81 -9.94 -6.04
C ALA A 38 -3.11 -8.58 -6.14
N GLY A 39 -3.82 -7.48 -5.87
CA GLY A 39 -3.24 -6.14 -5.82
C GLY A 39 -2.18 -6.00 -4.72
N ILE A 40 -2.46 -6.53 -3.51
CA ILE A 40 -1.49 -6.58 -2.41
C ILE A 40 -0.29 -7.45 -2.78
N PHE A 41 -0.52 -8.63 -3.37
CA PHE A 41 0.54 -9.55 -3.76
C PHE A 41 1.46 -8.94 -4.82
N LEU A 42 0.90 -8.35 -5.88
CA LEU A 42 1.67 -7.70 -6.93
C LEU A 42 2.40 -6.46 -6.38
N GLY A 43 1.66 -5.56 -5.73
CA GLY A 43 2.22 -4.32 -5.19
C GLY A 43 3.33 -4.58 -4.17
N GLY A 44 3.04 -5.42 -3.18
CA GLY A 44 3.99 -5.78 -2.13
C GLY A 44 5.14 -6.64 -2.62
N GLY A 45 4.88 -7.61 -3.51
CA GLY A 45 5.92 -8.47 -4.07
C GLY A 45 6.97 -7.69 -4.85
N PHE A 46 6.54 -6.82 -5.76
CA PHE A 46 7.46 -5.95 -6.51
C PHE A 46 8.18 -4.95 -5.61
N ALA A 47 7.48 -4.36 -4.62
CA ALA A 47 8.10 -3.43 -3.68
C ALA A 47 9.19 -4.11 -2.85
N ILE A 48 8.88 -5.25 -2.21
CA ILE A 48 9.82 -6.00 -1.36
C ILE A 48 11.02 -6.49 -2.16
N ALA A 49 10.82 -7.00 -3.39
CA ALA A 49 11.91 -7.40 -4.27
C ALA A 49 12.86 -6.22 -4.56
N THR A 50 12.30 -5.05 -4.85
CA THR A 50 13.06 -3.84 -5.13
C THR A 50 13.77 -3.28 -3.90
N ASP A 51 13.12 -3.34 -2.74
CA ASP A 51 13.71 -2.95 -1.46
C ASP A 51 14.90 -3.86 -1.10
N ARG A 52 14.80 -5.16 -1.38
CA ARG A 52 15.94 -6.09 -1.25
C ARG A 52 17.10 -5.71 -2.16
N GLU A 53 16.85 -5.39 -3.42
CA GLU A 53 17.90 -4.94 -4.35
C GLU A 53 18.56 -3.63 -3.89
N THR A 54 17.82 -2.75 -3.22
CA THR A 54 18.38 -1.53 -2.62
C THR A 54 19.42 -1.87 -1.54
N PHE A 55 19.16 -2.84 -0.67
CA PHE A 55 20.15 -3.29 0.32
C PHE A 55 21.40 -3.89 -0.34
N ILE A 56 21.25 -4.63 -1.45
CA ILE A 56 22.36 -5.22 -2.19
C ILE A 56 23.20 -4.13 -2.87
N ALA A 57 22.55 -3.18 -3.53
CA ALA A 57 23.20 -2.10 -4.25
C ALA A 57 24.02 -1.17 -3.34
N MET A 58 23.61 -1.01 -2.08
CA MET A 58 24.38 -0.25 -1.09
C MET A 58 25.74 -0.88 -0.76
N ALA A 59 25.88 -2.20 -0.86
CA ALA A 59 27.15 -2.90 -0.67
C ALA A 59 28.03 -2.90 -1.94
N ALA A 60 27.50 -2.45 -3.09
CA ALA A 60 28.20 -2.40 -4.36
C ALA A 60 28.97 -1.08 -4.57
N ARG A 61 29.91 -1.07 -5.52
CA ARG A 61 30.60 0.16 -5.97
C ARG A 61 29.62 1.12 -6.67
N ILE A 62 29.99 2.39 -6.82
CA ILE A 62 29.18 3.48 -7.43
C ILE A 62 28.52 3.08 -8.76
N SER A 63 29.19 2.31 -9.62
CA SER A 63 28.62 1.82 -10.88
C SER A 63 27.44 0.86 -10.70
N GLY A 64 27.44 0.06 -9.62
CA GLY A 64 26.31 -0.80 -9.23
C GLY A 64 25.14 0.01 -8.68
N GLN A 65 25.42 1.08 -7.94
CA GLN A 65 24.41 2.00 -7.41
C GLN A 65 23.66 2.76 -8.53
N ILE A 66 24.38 3.25 -9.54
CA ILE A 66 23.78 3.92 -10.71
C ILE A 66 22.87 2.96 -11.49
N ARG A 67 23.31 1.70 -11.67
CA ARG A 67 22.50 0.67 -12.35
C ARG A 67 21.22 0.34 -11.58
N HIS A 68 21.31 0.25 -10.26
CA HIS A 68 20.14 0.06 -9.39
C HIS A 68 19.15 1.22 -9.50
N LEU A 69 19.66 2.46 -9.47
CA LEU A 69 18.82 3.65 -9.70
C LEU A 69 18.07 3.51 -11.01
N GLN A 70 18.72 3.20 -12.14
CA GLN A 70 18.02 3.01 -13.43
C GLN A 70 16.90 1.95 -13.37
N HIS A 71 17.11 0.87 -12.60
CA HIS A 71 16.13 -0.21 -12.43
C HIS A 71 14.92 0.20 -11.58
N LEU A 72 15.09 0.98 -10.51
CA LEU A 72 14.03 1.42 -9.59
C LEU A 72 12.81 2.02 -10.31
N HIS A 73 13.04 2.86 -11.32
CA HIS A 73 11.95 3.49 -12.09
C HIS A 73 11.12 2.50 -12.91
N THR A 74 11.70 1.38 -13.33
CA THR A 74 10.95 0.36 -14.08
C THR A 74 9.99 -0.43 -13.20
N VAL A 75 10.29 -0.55 -11.90
CA VAL A 75 9.47 -1.32 -10.95
C VAL A 75 8.36 -0.50 -10.30
N HIS A 76 8.45 0.84 -10.36
CA HIS A 76 7.41 1.72 -9.82
C HIS A 76 6.03 1.47 -10.45
N ARG A 77 5.96 1.22 -11.76
CA ARG A 77 4.69 0.98 -12.47
C ARG A 77 3.95 -0.26 -11.96
N PRO A 78 4.56 -1.46 -11.88
CA PRO A 78 3.93 -2.63 -11.26
C PRO A 78 3.45 -2.39 -9.83
N VAL A 79 4.24 -1.72 -8.99
CA VAL A 79 3.87 -1.43 -7.60
C VAL A 79 2.63 -0.54 -7.55
N MET A 80 2.60 0.52 -8.34
CA MET A 80 1.47 1.44 -8.42
C MET A 80 0.21 0.76 -8.96
N LEU A 81 0.34 -0.10 -9.96
CA LEU A 81 -0.79 -0.88 -10.49
C LEU A 81 -1.40 -1.78 -9.39
N GLY A 82 -0.56 -2.54 -8.68
CA GLY A 82 -1.01 -3.40 -7.58
C GLY A 82 -1.69 -2.59 -6.47
N LEU A 83 -1.13 -1.43 -6.12
CA LEU A 83 -1.67 -0.53 -5.13
C LEU A 83 -3.03 0.05 -5.54
N VAL A 84 -3.20 0.49 -6.80
CA VAL A 84 -4.48 0.98 -7.33
C VAL A 84 -5.53 -0.12 -7.27
N ILE A 85 -5.18 -1.34 -7.68
CA ILE A 85 -6.09 -2.49 -7.60
C ILE A 85 -6.49 -2.76 -6.15
N ALA A 86 -5.53 -2.82 -5.23
CA ALA A 86 -5.75 -3.11 -3.81
C ALA A 86 -6.61 -2.04 -3.11
N ILE A 87 -6.34 -0.76 -3.36
CA ILE A 87 -7.09 0.36 -2.78
C ILE A 87 -8.51 0.38 -3.34
N SER A 88 -8.68 0.26 -4.66
CA SER A 88 -10.00 0.35 -5.30
C SER A 88 -10.91 -0.79 -4.85
N SER A 89 -10.41 -2.02 -4.88
CA SER A 89 -11.14 -3.20 -4.39
C SER A 89 -11.38 -3.14 -2.88
N GLY A 90 -10.39 -2.71 -2.09
CA GLY A 90 -10.53 -2.53 -0.64
C GLY A 90 -11.58 -1.48 -0.26
N PHE A 91 -11.68 -0.40 -1.05
CA PHE A 91 -12.70 0.62 -0.88
C PHE A 91 -14.09 0.09 -1.22
N LEU A 92 -14.24 -0.67 -2.31
CA LEU A 92 -15.50 -1.33 -2.64
C LEU A 92 -15.94 -2.34 -1.57
N LEU A 93 -14.99 -3.09 -0.99
CA LEU A 93 -15.23 -3.99 0.15
C LEU A 93 -15.67 -3.21 1.40
N PHE A 94 -15.02 -2.07 1.68
CA PHE A 94 -15.43 -1.17 2.78
C PHE A 94 -16.86 -0.65 2.59
N LEU A 95 -17.20 -0.20 1.37
CA LEU A 95 -18.54 0.30 1.07
C LEU A 95 -19.62 -0.78 1.14
N ALA A 96 -19.28 -2.06 0.97
CA ALA A 96 -20.24 -3.15 1.08
C ALA A 96 -20.73 -3.36 2.53
N ASP A 97 -19.92 -2.96 3.52
CA ASP A 97 -20.21 -3.10 4.95
C ASP A 97 -19.61 -1.94 5.77
N ILE A 98 -20.03 -0.72 5.44
CA ILE A 98 -19.47 0.52 5.99
C ILE A 98 -19.68 0.62 7.51
N GLU A 99 -20.82 0.16 8.02
CA GLU A 99 -21.14 0.24 9.45
C GLU A 99 -20.17 -0.59 10.29
N THR A 100 -19.88 -1.82 9.83
CA THR A 100 -18.95 -2.72 10.50
C THR A 100 -17.53 -2.17 10.46
N PHE A 101 -17.05 -1.80 9.27
CA PHE A 101 -15.65 -1.37 9.13
C PHE A 101 -15.37 0.01 9.74
N ALA A 102 -16.28 0.98 9.61
CA ALA A 102 -16.06 2.33 10.15
C ALA A 102 -15.97 2.35 11.69
N ARG A 103 -16.58 1.35 12.36
CA ARG A 103 -16.54 1.20 13.81
C ARG A 103 -15.35 0.39 14.32
N SER A 104 -14.67 -0.35 13.45
CA SER A 104 -13.54 -1.20 13.80
C SER A 104 -12.26 -0.38 14.00
N TRP A 105 -11.67 -0.44 15.19
CA TRP A 105 -10.38 0.21 15.45
C TRP A 105 -9.25 -0.42 14.62
N VAL A 106 -9.32 -1.74 14.34
CA VAL A 106 -8.35 -2.46 13.51
C VAL A 106 -8.37 -1.93 12.08
N PHE A 107 -9.55 -1.59 11.55
CA PHE A 107 -9.68 -0.95 10.24
C PHE A 107 -8.95 0.40 10.20
N TRP A 108 -9.10 1.25 11.22
CA TRP A 108 -8.40 2.53 11.28
C TRP A 108 -6.89 2.41 11.44
N VAL A 109 -6.41 1.40 12.18
CA VAL A 109 -4.98 1.05 12.21
C VAL A 109 -4.49 0.67 10.81
N LYS A 110 -5.24 -0.19 10.10
CA LYS A 110 -4.92 -0.56 8.70
C LYS A 110 -4.88 0.67 7.78
N MET A 111 -5.83 1.60 7.91
CA MET A 111 -5.84 2.84 7.11
C MET A 111 -4.66 3.75 7.44
N THR A 112 -4.25 3.82 8.71
CA THR A 112 -3.05 4.57 9.13
C THR A 112 -1.78 3.96 8.54
N LEU A 113 -1.65 2.62 8.59
CA LEU A 113 -0.53 1.91 7.96
C LEU A 113 -0.50 2.11 6.45
N LEU A 114 -1.66 2.13 5.79
CA LEU A 114 -1.77 2.45 4.37
C LEU A 114 -1.28 3.88 4.09
N ALA A 115 -1.70 4.88 4.88
CA ALA A 115 -1.24 6.25 4.73
C ALA A 115 0.28 6.38 4.92
N LEU A 116 0.85 5.66 5.90
CA LEU A 116 2.29 5.58 6.10
C LEU A 116 3.00 4.93 4.92
N LEU A 117 2.45 3.87 4.33
CA LEU A 117 3.00 3.22 3.14
C LEU A 117 3.04 4.18 1.95
N LEU A 118 1.96 4.92 1.69
CA LEU A 118 1.89 5.92 0.62
C LEU A 118 2.91 7.04 0.83
N THR A 119 3.01 7.53 2.06
CA THR A 119 3.99 8.56 2.44
C THR A 119 5.41 8.04 2.23
N ASN A 120 5.70 6.80 2.64
CA ASN A 120 7.00 6.16 2.44
C ASN A 120 7.35 6.04 0.96
N GLY A 121 6.41 5.61 0.11
CA GLY A 121 6.59 5.55 -1.35
C GLY A 121 6.87 6.91 -1.98
N TYR A 122 6.19 7.97 -1.52
CA TYR A 122 6.47 9.35 -1.96
C TYR A 122 7.88 9.80 -1.55
N LEU A 123 8.31 9.52 -0.31
CA LEU A 123 9.65 9.86 0.16
C LEU A 123 10.74 9.08 -0.60
N LEU A 124 10.47 7.81 -0.97
CA LEU A 124 11.35 7.01 -1.82
C LEU A 124 11.56 7.69 -3.18
N SER A 125 10.45 8.02 -3.87
CA SER A 125 10.50 8.67 -5.18
C SER A 125 11.23 10.02 -5.16
N ARG A 126 11.02 10.82 -4.11
CA ARG A 126 11.76 12.08 -3.90
C ARG A 126 13.25 11.84 -3.69
N THR A 127 13.62 10.86 -2.87
CA THR A 127 15.04 10.54 -2.59
C THR A 127 15.74 9.99 -3.83
N GLU A 128 15.06 9.12 -4.59
CA GLU A 128 15.57 8.60 -5.87
C GLU A 128 15.78 9.73 -6.88
N THR A 129 14.83 10.65 -7.00
CA THR A 129 14.93 11.81 -7.91
C THR A 129 16.12 12.69 -7.55
N ALA A 130 16.35 12.97 -6.27
CA ALA A 130 17.49 13.75 -5.79
C ALA A 130 18.84 13.07 -6.10
N LEU A 131 18.92 11.74 -5.92
CA LEU A 131 20.11 10.95 -6.28
C LEU A 131 20.37 10.94 -7.80
N ARG A 132 19.31 10.87 -8.62
CA ARG A 132 19.41 10.81 -10.09
C ARG A 132 19.74 12.15 -10.74
N GLN A 133 19.20 13.26 -10.23
CA GLN A 133 19.38 14.59 -10.82
C GLN A 133 20.79 15.17 -10.60
N GLY A 134 21.70 14.41 -9.97
CA GLY A 134 23.11 14.76 -9.91
C GLY A 134 23.47 15.82 -8.88
N GLU A 135 22.55 16.22 -8.00
CA GLU A 135 22.92 17.12 -6.91
C GLU A 135 23.97 16.46 -6.00
N GLN A 136 23.83 15.16 -5.69
CA GLN A 136 24.81 14.39 -4.89
C GLN A 136 24.68 12.84 -5.05
N PRO A 137 25.11 12.22 -6.16
CA PRO A 137 24.97 10.77 -6.39
C PRO A 137 25.71 9.90 -5.35
N ASP A 138 26.78 10.42 -4.76
CA ASP A 138 27.56 9.75 -3.71
C ASP A 138 27.16 10.19 -2.29
N SER A 139 26.01 10.84 -2.11
CA SER A 139 25.60 11.36 -0.79
C SER A 139 25.33 10.23 0.21
N PRO A 140 26.16 10.05 1.25
CA PRO A 140 25.95 8.99 2.22
C PRO A 140 24.62 9.16 2.97
N VAL A 141 24.14 10.40 3.12
CA VAL A 141 22.87 10.73 3.79
C VAL A 141 21.67 10.25 2.98
N LEU A 142 21.66 10.50 1.67
CA LEU A 142 20.55 10.08 0.80
C LEU A 142 20.50 8.55 0.66
N TRP A 143 21.66 7.90 0.58
CA TRP A 143 21.74 6.43 0.60
C TRP A 143 21.29 5.82 1.92
N ALA A 144 21.68 6.40 3.06
CA ALA A 144 21.18 5.97 4.36
C ALA A 144 19.66 6.16 4.48
N ARG A 145 19.12 7.28 4.00
CA ARG A 145 17.67 7.52 3.95
C ARG A 145 16.96 6.48 3.09
N LEU A 146 17.50 6.14 1.92
CA LEU A 146 16.93 5.12 1.03
C LEU A 146 16.87 3.75 1.73
N ARG A 147 17.91 3.39 2.50
CA ARG A 147 17.93 2.17 3.34
C ARG A 147 16.78 2.12 4.34
N TYR A 148 16.57 3.21 5.09
CA TYR A 148 15.50 3.27 6.09
C TYR A 148 14.12 3.20 5.43
N ILE A 149 13.93 3.91 4.32
CA ILE A 149 12.66 3.90 3.56
C ILE A 149 12.36 2.51 3.01
N SER A 150 13.36 1.79 2.48
CA SER A 150 13.18 0.41 2.01
C SER A 150 12.90 -0.58 3.14
N GLY A 151 13.59 -0.45 4.29
CA GLY A 151 13.28 -1.26 5.47
C GLY A 151 11.87 -1.01 6.01
N ALA A 152 11.46 0.26 6.08
CA ALA A 152 10.12 0.65 6.50
C ALA A 152 9.04 0.14 5.54
N SER A 153 9.29 0.18 4.22
CA SER A 153 8.40 -0.35 3.19
C SER A 153 8.09 -1.83 3.43
N ILE A 154 9.12 -2.67 3.62
CA ILE A 154 8.95 -4.10 3.91
C ILE A 154 8.10 -4.31 5.18
N ALA A 155 8.42 -3.60 6.26
CA ALA A 155 7.67 -3.69 7.52
C ALA A 155 6.21 -3.27 7.37
N LEU A 156 5.94 -2.19 6.63
CA LEU A 156 4.59 -1.67 6.37
C LEU A 156 3.76 -2.65 5.54
N TRP A 157 4.32 -3.25 4.49
CA TRP A 157 3.63 -4.27 3.70
C TRP A 157 3.25 -5.50 4.54
N LEU A 158 4.19 -6.01 5.34
CA LEU A 158 3.94 -7.16 6.22
C LEU A 158 2.91 -6.85 7.31
N THR A 159 3.00 -5.65 7.89
CA THR A 159 2.07 -5.23 8.95
C THR A 159 0.67 -4.92 8.38
N LEU A 160 0.56 -4.43 7.14
CA LEU A 160 -0.72 -4.30 6.44
C LEU A 160 -1.40 -5.65 6.21
N ILE A 161 -0.63 -6.67 5.83
CA ILE A 161 -1.14 -8.04 5.70
C ILE A 161 -1.61 -8.54 7.07
N LEU A 162 -0.80 -8.38 8.12
CA LEU A 162 -1.15 -8.77 9.49
C LEU A 162 -2.43 -8.06 9.99
N ALA A 163 -2.53 -6.74 9.79
CA ALA A 163 -3.73 -5.98 10.15
C ALA A 163 -4.95 -6.48 9.35
N GLY A 164 -4.78 -6.83 8.08
CA GLY A 164 -5.82 -7.42 7.24
C GLY A 164 -6.25 -8.82 7.67
N THR A 165 -5.35 -9.63 8.22
CA THR A 165 -5.70 -10.93 8.81
C THR A 165 -6.44 -10.76 10.14
N LEU A 166 -5.97 -9.84 11.00
CA LEU A 166 -6.61 -9.55 12.28
C LEU A 166 -8.03 -8.99 12.09
N LEU A 167 -8.23 -8.14 11.08
CA LEU A 167 -9.55 -7.57 10.77
C LEU A 167 -10.58 -8.62 10.34
N ARG A 168 -10.14 -9.77 9.81
CA ARG A 168 -11.05 -10.88 9.45
C ARG A 168 -11.38 -11.79 10.63
N SER A 169 -10.58 -11.76 11.69
CA SER A 169 -10.73 -12.58 12.89
C SER A 169 -11.30 -11.83 14.10
N ALA A 170 -11.48 -10.51 13.98
CA ALA A 170 -12.02 -9.62 15.01
C ALA A 170 -13.50 -9.34 14.74
#